data_AF-A0A383ERV9-F1
#
_entry.id   AF-A0A383ERV9-F1
#
_cell.length_a   1.000
_cell.length_b   1.000
_cell.length_c   1.000
_cell.angle_alpha   90.00
_cell.angle_beta   90.00
_cell.angle_gamma   90.00
#
_symmetry.space_group_name_H-M   'P 1'
#
loop_
_entity.id
_entity.type
_entity.pdbx_description
1 polymer ?
#
loop_
_entity_poly.entity_id
_entity_poly.type
_entity_poly.pdbx_seq_one_letter_code
_entity_poly.pdbx_strand_id
1 'polypeptide(L)' 'MDSPSLLSDGQFEHFKTHGYLILENFFDEASLHNWREQLWSKMGSSLETTETWPKDDSSIHRYEYDPP' A
#
# COMPACT_ATOMS: atom_id res chain seq x y z
N MET A 1 -1.78 24.32 20.62
CA MET A 1 -3.03 23.72 20.12
C MET A 1 -2.70 22.27 19.87
N ASP A 2 -3.27 21.36 20.66
CA ASP A 2 -3.02 19.94 20.50
C ASP A 2 -3.69 19.46 19.21
N SER A 3 -2.89 18.94 18.29
CA SER A 3 -3.40 18.28 17.09
C SER A 3 -4.26 17.09 17.54
N PRO A 4 -5.47 16.91 17.00
CA PRO A 4 -6.27 15.74 17.33
C PRO A 4 -5.48 14.49 16.99
N SER A 5 -5.34 13.62 17.99
CA SER A 5 -4.68 12.34 17.86
C SER A 5 -5.37 11.51 16.77
N LEU A 6 -4.65 11.21 15.69
CA LEU A 6 -5.15 10.40 14.57
C LEU A 6 -5.38 8.93 14.97
N LEU A 7 -4.76 8.48 16.05
CA LEU A 7 -4.90 7.12 16.58
C LEU A 7 -5.68 7.17 17.90
N SER A 8 -6.49 6.15 18.15
CA SER A 8 -7.10 5.96 19.47
C SER A 8 -6.06 5.54 20.51
N ASP A 9 -6.34 5.78 21.79
CA ASP A 9 -5.47 5.35 22.89
C ASP A 9 -5.20 3.84 22.85
N GLY A 10 -6.19 3.03 22.48
CA GLY A 10 -6.02 1.59 22.31
C GLY A 10 -5.03 1.21 21.20
N GLN A 11 -5.05 1.93 20.07
CA GLN A 11 -4.07 1.74 19.00
C GLN A 11 -2.66 2.15 19.43
N PHE A 12 -2.53 3.22 20.21
CA PHE A 12 -1.26 3.63 20.80
C PHE A 12 -0.69 2.57 21.74
N GLU A 13 -1.50 2.06 22.67
CA GLU A 13 -1.03 1.05 23.63
C GLU A 13 -0.74 -0.29 22.95
N HIS A 14 -1.53 -0.67 21.93
CA HIS A 14 -1.23 -1.84 21.11
C HIS A 14 0.11 -1.69 20.40
N PHE A 15 0.37 -0.55 19.76
CA PHE A 15 1.63 -0.29 19.07
C PHE A 15 2.82 -0.33 20.03
N LYS A 16 2.72 0.30 21.21
CA LYS A 16 3.77 0.24 22.24
C LYS A 16 4.07 -1.18 22.70
N THR A 17 3.03 -2.01 22.82
CA THR A 17 3.15 -3.38 23.32
C THR A 17 3.69 -4.35 22.27
N HIS A 18 3.26 -4.21 21.00
CA HIS A 18 3.52 -5.21 19.96
C HIS A 18 4.47 -4.74 18.85
N GLY A 19 4.79 -3.45 18.77
CA GLY A 19 5.69 -2.86 17.77
C GLY A 19 5.07 -2.67 16.38
N TYR A 20 3.77 -2.93 16.22
CA TYR A 20 3.04 -2.73 14.96
C TYR A 20 1.61 -2.27 15.21
N LEU A 21 1.00 -1.73 14.15
CA LEU A 21 -0.38 -1.30 14.13
C LEU A 21 -1.03 -1.68 12.80
N ILE A 22 -2.27 -2.18 12.87
CA ILE A 22 -3.10 -2.42 11.69
C ILE A 22 -4.06 -1.24 11.54
N LEU A 23 -3.96 -0.55 10.41
CA LEU A 23 -4.89 0.53 10.03
C LEU A 23 -5.87 -0.02 9.00
N GLU A 24 -7.06 -0.36 9.46
CA GLU A 24 -8.12 -0.84 8.57
C GLU A 24 -8.62 0.28 7.67
N ASN A 25 -8.89 -0.04 6.40
CA ASN A 25 -9.46 0.89 5.41
C ASN A 25 -8.67 2.20 5.27
N PHE A 26 -7.35 2.15 5.42
CA PHE A 26 -6.48 3.33 5.32
C PHE A 26 -6.51 3.98 3.93
N PHE A 27 -6.70 3.18 2.90
CA PHE A 27 -6.90 3.64 1.52
C PHE A 27 -8.35 3.42 1.09
N ASP A 28 -8.92 4.39 0.38
CA ASP A 28 -10.23 4.23 -0.24
C ASP A 28 -10.16 3.28 -1.46
N GLU A 29 -11.31 2.75 -1.85
CA GLU A 29 -11.40 1.76 -2.93
C GLU A 29 -10.92 2.30 -4.29
N ALA A 30 -11.14 3.58 -4.58
CA ALA A 30 -10.72 4.19 -5.83
C ALA A 30 -9.19 4.34 -5.88
N SER A 31 -8.57 4.78 -4.79
CA SER A 31 -7.11 4.82 -4.64
C SER A 31 -6.49 3.43 -4.79
N LEU A 32 -7.07 2.42 -4.12
CA LEU A 32 -6.60 1.03 -4.24
C LEU A 32 -6.71 0.49 -5.66
N HIS A 33 -7.82 0.76 -6.35
CA HIS A 33 -8.00 0.35 -7.74
C HIS A 33 -6.98 1.01 -8.67
N ASN A 34 -6.81 2.33 -8.56
CA ASN A 34 -5.83 3.08 -9.36
C ASN A 34 -4.41 2.55 -9.18
N TRP A 35 -3.98 2.31 -7.94
CA TRP A 35 -2.64 1.78 -7.66
C TRP A 35 -2.43 0.37 -8.23
N ARG A 36 -3.46 -0.47 -8.16
CA ARG A 36 -3.42 -1.80 -8.76
C ARG A 36 -3.18 -1.71 -10.28
N GLU A 37 -3.91 -0.85 -10.98
CA GLU A 37 -3.74 -0.65 -12.42
C GLU A 37 -2.34 -0.12 -12.77
N GLN A 38 -1.83 0.85 -12.00
CA GLN A 38 -0.50 1.42 -12.24
C GLN A 38 0.62 0.40 -12.05
N LEU A 39 0.55 -0.43 -10.98
CA LEU A 39 1.52 -1.47 -10.71
C LEU A 39 1.57 -2.48 -11.87
N TRP A 40 0.40 -2.97 -12.29
CA TRP A 40 0.29 -3.93 -13.38
C TRP A 40 0.74 -3.37 -14.73
N SER A 41 0.34 -2.14 -15.03
CA SER A 41 0.80 -1.41 -16.22
C SER A 41 2.33 -1.27 -16.26
N LYS A 42 2.96 -0.90 -15.14
CA LYS A 42 4.42 -0.78 -15.06
C LYS A 42 5.14 -2.11 -15.28
N MET A 43 4.53 -3.22 -14.86
CA MET A 43 5.05 -4.56 -15.07
C MET A 43 4.74 -5.12 -16.48
N GLY A 44 3.89 -4.45 -17.27
CA GLY A 44 3.39 -4.99 -18.54
C GLY A 44 2.62 -6.30 -18.37
N SER A 45 1.93 -6.45 -17.24
CA SER A 45 1.27 -7.69 -16.80
C SER A 45 -0.11 -7.37 -16.21
N SER A 46 -0.85 -8.39 -15.77
CA SER A 46 -2.08 -8.22 -14.99
C SER A 46 -2.18 -9.26 -13.89
N LEU A 47 -3.13 -9.07 -12.97
CA LEU A 47 -3.44 -10.07 -11.94
C LEU A 47 -3.91 -11.39 -12.55
N GLU A 48 -4.67 -11.33 -13.65
CA GLU A 48 -5.31 -12.50 -14.27
C GLU A 48 -4.36 -13.29 -15.18
N THR A 49 -3.24 -12.69 -15.58
CA THR A 49 -2.24 -13.30 -16.47
C THR A 49 -0.99 -13.71 -15.70
N THR A 50 -1.12 -14.68 -14.81
CA THR A 50 -0.03 -15.14 -13.92
C THR A 50 1.26 -15.52 -14.67
N GLU A 51 1.13 -15.99 -15.90
CA GLU A 51 2.24 -16.34 -16.80
C GLU A 51 3.07 -15.14 -17.26
N THR A 52 2.51 -13.93 -17.24
CA THR A 52 3.19 -12.68 -17.63
C THR A 52 3.85 -11.98 -16.45
N TRP A 53 3.75 -12.54 -15.24
CA TRP A 53 4.33 -11.93 -14.05
C TRP A 53 5.87 -11.85 -14.20
N PRO A 54 6.49 -10.75 -13.74
CA PRO A 54 7.93 -10.62 -13.79
C PRO A 54 8.60 -11.79 -13.08
N LYS A 55 9.39 -12.58 -13.81
CA LYS A 55 10.15 -13.71 -13.24
C LYS A 55 11.43 -13.26 -12.54
N ASP A 56 11.82 -12.01 -12.76
CA ASP A 56 13.00 -11.38 -12.18
C ASP A 56 12.55 -10.10 -11.45
N ASP A 57 12.82 -10.04 -10.14
CA ASP A 57 12.26 -9.10 -9.14
C ASP A 57 12.81 -7.66 -9.29
N SER A 58 13.72 -7.45 -10.23
CA SER A 58 14.46 -6.19 -10.39
C SER A 58 13.65 -5.02 -10.97
N SER A 59 12.43 -5.26 -11.47
CA SER A 59 11.56 -4.23 -12.04
C SER A 59 10.81 -3.41 -10.98
N ILE A 60 10.50 -4.00 -9.83
CA ILE A 60 9.78 -3.35 -8.72
C ILE A 60 10.72 -2.46 -7.90
N HIS A 61 12.03 -2.74 -7.88
CA HIS A 61 13.02 -1.89 -7.20
C HIS A 61 13.11 -0.45 -7.76
N ARG A 62 12.54 -0.18 -8.94
CA ARG A 62 12.44 1.15 -9.56
C ARG A 62 11.01 1.71 -9.52
N TYR A 63 10.13 1.17 -8.68
CA TYR A 63 8.83 1.77 -8.41
C TYR A 63 9.03 3.05 -7.59
N GLU A 64 8.99 4.19 -8.27
CA GLU A 64 8.88 5.51 -7.66
C GLU A 64 7.46 6.02 -7.89
N TYR A 65 6.87 6.55 -6.82
CA TYR A 65 5.51 7.07 -6.80
C TYR A 65 5.46 8.42 -7.52
N ASP A 66 4.52 8.58 -8.44
CA ASP A 66 4.22 9.87 -9.08
C ASP A 66 2.75 10.24 -8.78
N PRO A 67 2.49 11.12 -7.80
CA PRO A 67 1.16 11.63 -7.50
C PRO A 67 0.62 12.51 -8.63
N PRO A 68 -0.72 12.64 -8.78
CA PRO A 68 -1.32 13.69 -9.61
C PRO A 68 -1.05 15.11 -9.09
#